data_AF-A0AAN7DKR2-F1
#
_entry.id   AF-A0AAN7DKR2-F1
#
_cell.length_a   1.000
_cell.length_b   1.000
_cell.length_c   1.000
_cell.angle_alpha   90.00
_cell.angle_beta   90.00
_cell.angle_gamma   90.00
#
_symmetry.space_group_name_H-M   'P 1'
#
loop_
_entity.id
_entity.type
_entity.pdbx_description
1 polymer ?
#
loop_
_entity_poly.entity_id
_entity_poly.type
_entity_poly.pdbx_seq_one_letter_code
_entity_poly.pdbx_strand_id
1 'polypeptide(L)'
;MCGNDTHNWDDRVPIVQLALNMKVKERTASTPFSLMFARQVNINPNPNKLNLNGRPALSIQELQQRIEHMNTIVFPALQERTQRLAEEYNKRMDKRRYILPELAFDSPVMVRLEEGRSSKLAPLYAGPYFVVKRTQAGNYILKDETNSLMHREYTPSELKPVNIDETTIEDEIFEVEDIRDHRYRDDDEIEYLVKWAGYSERENEYITADLFSSPIPIKKYWEKVKLNKELQHQRHAPLPTNKRPSKQAGNKRKAGTDHTSRENTRRKH
;
A
#
# COMPACT_ATOMS: atom_id res chain seq x y z
N MET A 1 22.01 29.54 5.58
CA MET A 1 23.36 28.96 5.49
C MET A 1 23.23 27.45 5.45
N CYS A 2 23.20 26.87 4.26
CA CYS A 2 23.46 25.46 3.91
C CYS A 2 23.24 25.38 2.40
N GLY A 3 24.28 25.67 1.62
CA GLY A 3 24.33 25.23 0.22
C GLY A 3 24.47 23.70 0.20
N ASN A 4 24.05 23.08 -0.89
CA ASN A 4 23.93 21.63 -1.07
C ASN A 4 25.30 20.90 -1.16
N ASP A 5 26.21 21.21 -0.25
CA ASP A 5 27.60 20.76 -0.26
C ASP A 5 27.77 19.61 0.74
N THR A 6 27.74 18.38 0.23
CA THR A 6 27.84 17.14 1.01
C THR A 6 29.26 16.81 1.47
N HIS A 7 30.27 17.57 1.05
CA HIS A 7 31.68 17.26 1.31
C HIS A 7 32.21 17.82 2.64
N ASN A 8 31.60 18.87 3.20
CA ASN A 8 32.14 19.63 4.34
C ASN A 8 31.26 19.52 5.61
N TRP A 9 30.62 18.37 5.82
CA TRP A 9 29.69 18.19 6.94
C TRP A 9 30.41 18.02 8.29
N ASP A 10 31.60 17.42 8.26
CA ASP A 10 32.50 17.19 9.39
C ASP A 10 32.90 18.49 10.08
N ASP A 11 33.26 19.51 9.30
CA ASP A 11 33.55 20.88 9.78
C ASP A 11 32.37 21.53 10.52
N ARG A 12 31.15 21.09 10.23
CA ARG A 12 29.91 21.67 10.79
C ARG A 12 29.41 20.90 12.01
N VAL A 13 29.91 19.69 12.27
CA VAL A 13 29.50 18.86 13.42
C VAL A 13 29.61 19.61 14.75
N PRO A 14 30.73 20.30 15.07
CA PRO A 14 30.86 20.99 16.36
C PRO A 14 29.84 22.12 16.53
N ILE A 15 29.56 22.85 15.45
CA ILE A 15 28.58 23.94 15.44
C ILE A 15 27.17 23.40 15.67
N VAL A 16 26.81 22.32 14.98
CA VAL A 16 25.51 21.65 15.13
C VAL A 16 25.36 21.07 16.53
N GLN A 17 26.39 20.44 17.08
CA GLN A 17 26.39 19.92 18.44
C GLN A 17 26.14 21.03 19.47
N LEU A 18 26.83 22.17 19.34
CA LEU A 18 26.60 23.33 20.20
C LEU A 18 25.17 23.85 20.07
N ALA A 19 24.67 24.01 18.84
CA ALA A 19 23.30 24.47 18.59
C ALA A 19 22.24 23.53 19.18
N LEU A 20 22.43 22.21 19.07
CA LEU A 20 21.56 21.20 19.68
C LEU A 20 21.56 21.28 21.21
N ASN A 21 22.74 21.50 21.81
CA ASN A 21 22.92 21.65 23.25
C ASN A 21 22.36 22.98 23.80
N MET A 22 22.25 24.00 22.97
CA MET A 22 21.64 25.30 23.28
C MET A 22 20.12 25.33 23.06
N LYS A 23 19.57 24.41 22.27
CA LYS A 23 18.13 24.41 21.95
C LYS A 23 17.30 23.95 23.16
N VAL A 24 16.33 24.77 23.55
CA VAL A 24 15.31 24.39 24.53
C VAL A 24 14.46 23.25 23.98
N LYS A 25 14.41 22.13 24.69
CA LYS A 25 13.57 20.98 24.32
C LYS A 25 12.21 21.10 24.98
N GLU A 26 11.14 20.75 24.27
CA GLU A 26 9.76 20.82 24.78
C GLU A 26 9.57 19.92 26.02
N ARG A 27 10.17 18.73 26.00
CA ARG A 27 10.06 17.74 27.08
C ARG A 27 10.60 18.26 28.41
N THR A 28 11.78 18.88 28.40
CA THR A 28 12.45 19.40 29.62
C THR A 28 12.25 20.90 29.85
N ALA A 29 11.68 21.63 28.89
CA ALA A 29 11.60 23.10 28.86
C ALA A 29 12.94 23.82 29.14
N SER A 30 14.06 23.11 28.99
CA SER A 30 15.41 23.57 29.32
C SER A 30 16.40 23.14 28.25
N THR A 31 17.59 23.75 28.23
CA THR A 31 18.65 23.39 27.29
C THR A 31 19.49 22.24 27.86
N PRO A 32 19.89 21.24 27.05
CA PRO A 32 20.75 20.14 27.52
C PRO A 32 22.04 20.63 28.20
N PHE A 33 22.67 21.68 27.66
CA PHE A 33 23.88 22.26 28.26
C PHE A 33 23.62 22.79 29.68
N SER A 34 22.52 23.52 29.88
CA SER A 34 22.22 24.10 31.19
C SER A 34 21.89 23.04 32.23
N LEU A 35 21.29 21.92 31.82
CA LEU A 35 20.99 20.81 32.72
C LEU A 35 22.26 20.05 33.11
N MET A 36 23.17 19.84 32.17
CA MET A 36 24.41 19.09 32.42
C MET A 36 25.42 19.90 33.25
N PHE A 37 25.62 21.18 32.91
CA PHE A 37 26.67 22.00 33.53
C PHE A 37 26.14 22.98 34.58
N ALA A 38 24.85 22.94 34.87
CA ALA A 38 24.17 23.88 35.77
C ALA A 38 24.49 25.35 35.45
N ARG A 39 24.78 25.71 34.19
CA ARG A 39 25.19 27.07 33.79
C ARG A 39 24.73 27.41 32.38
N GLN A 40 24.70 28.69 32.06
CA GLN A 40 24.36 29.15 30.71
C GLN A 40 25.56 29.02 29.77
N VAL A 41 25.28 28.78 28.47
CA VAL A 41 26.31 28.70 27.42
C VAL A 41 26.94 30.07 27.23
N ASN A 42 28.26 30.09 27.10
CA ASN A 42 28.97 31.27 26.63
C ASN A 42 28.99 31.26 25.09
N ILE A 43 28.41 32.29 24.47
CA ILE A 43 28.25 32.41 23.02
C ILE A 43 29.32 33.34 22.43
N ASN A 44 30.09 34.06 23.25
CA ASN A 44 31.08 35.01 22.77
C ASN A 44 32.40 34.30 22.41
N PRO A 45 32.92 34.49 21.18
CA PRO A 45 34.20 33.93 20.75
C PRO A 45 35.41 34.57 21.45
N ASN A 46 35.27 35.71 22.13
CA ASN A 46 36.39 36.37 22.81
C ASN A 46 36.71 35.72 24.17
N PRO A 47 37.85 35.03 24.32
CA PRO A 47 38.24 34.35 25.56
C PRO A 47 38.57 35.33 26.70
N ASN A 48 38.78 36.61 26.40
CA ASN A 48 39.06 37.66 27.39
C ASN A 48 37.78 38.33 27.91
N LYS A 49 36.61 37.98 27.36
CA LYS A 49 35.28 38.50 27.77
C LYS A 49 34.31 37.34 27.96
N LEU A 50 34.67 36.41 28.86
CA LEU A 50 33.94 35.16 29.14
C LEU A 50 32.57 35.37 29.80
N ASN A 51 32.28 36.56 30.34
CA ASN A 51 31.08 36.85 31.10
C ASN A 51 30.28 38.00 30.46
N LEU A 52 29.40 37.73 29.49
CA LEU A 52 28.44 38.74 29.04
C LEU A 52 27.21 38.88 29.95
N ASN A 53 26.93 37.90 30.82
CA ASN A 53 25.81 38.00 31.76
C ASN A 53 26.12 38.91 32.95
N GLY A 54 27.33 39.51 33.01
CA GLY A 54 27.82 40.28 34.16
C GLY A 54 27.97 39.46 35.44
N ARG A 55 27.89 38.13 35.37
CA ARG A 55 27.97 37.26 36.56
C ARG A 55 29.43 37.03 36.93
N PRO A 56 29.80 37.21 38.21
CA PRO A 56 31.14 36.86 38.67
C PRO A 56 31.39 35.36 38.52
N ALA A 57 32.66 34.97 38.45
CA ALA A 57 33.02 33.56 38.54
C ALA A 57 32.53 33.01 39.89
N LEU A 58 31.77 31.91 39.86
CA LEU A 58 31.26 31.30 41.09
C LEU A 58 32.41 30.72 41.92
N SER A 59 32.30 30.85 43.24
CA SER A 59 33.18 30.13 44.16
C SER A 59 32.86 28.63 44.15
N ILE A 60 33.80 27.82 44.66
CA ILE A 60 33.62 26.37 44.77
C ILE A 60 32.39 26.01 45.63
N GLN A 61 32.14 26.76 46.70
CA GLN A 61 30.98 26.54 47.58
C GLN A 61 29.65 26.83 46.87
N GLU A 62 29.58 27.92 46.11
CA GLU A 62 28.39 28.25 45.32
C GLU A 62 28.12 27.21 44.22
N LEU A 63 29.17 26.65 43.62
CA LEU A 63 29.03 25.54 42.67
C LEU A 63 28.45 24.29 43.33
N GLN A 64 28.91 23.94 44.54
CA GLN A 64 28.38 22.81 45.31
C GLN A 64 26.90 23.00 45.65
N GLN A 65 26.53 24.17 46.17
CA GLN A 65 25.13 24.51 46.47
C GLN A 65 24.25 24.44 45.23
N ARG A 66 24.78 24.84 44.07
CA ARG A 66 24.03 24.78 42.82
C ARG A 66 23.84 23.36 42.32
N ILE A 67 24.84 22.49 42.48
CA ILE A 67 24.72 21.05 42.17
C ILE A 67 23.67 20.41 43.09
N GLU A 68 23.70 20.74 44.38
CA GLU A 68 22.70 20.27 45.35
C GLU A 68 21.29 20.74 44.97
N HIS A 69 21.13 22.01 44.61
CA HIS A 69 19.86 22.55 44.12
C HIS A 69 19.37 21.83 42.84
N MET A 70 20.28 21.51 41.91
CA MET A 70 19.94 20.75 40.70
C MET A 70 19.40 19.35 41.05
N ASN A 71 20.04 18.65 41.98
CA ASN A 71 19.66 17.30 42.37
C ASN A 71 18.36 17.25 43.20
N THR A 72 18.18 18.22 44.10
CA THR A 72 17.05 18.24 45.05
C THR A 72 15.77 18.79 44.45
N ILE A 73 15.88 19.79 43.57
CA ILE A 73 14.71 20.54 43.07
C ILE A 73 14.53 20.33 41.56
N VAL A 74 15.58 20.55 40.77
CA VAL A 74 15.45 20.63 39.30
C VAL A 74 15.21 19.25 38.67
N PHE A 75 16.03 18.25 38.98
CA PHE A 75 15.86 16.91 38.39
C PHE A 75 14.55 16.22 38.79
N PRO A 76 14.09 16.28 40.06
CA PRO A 76 12.77 15.76 40.41
C PRO A 76 11.63 16.44 39.65
N ALA A 77 11.65 17.78 39.53
CA ALA A 77 10.64 18.52 38.77
C ALA A 77 10.66 18.15 37.27
N LEU A 78 11.83 17.90 36.70
CA LEU A 78 11.98 17.44 35.32
C LEU A 78 11.46 16.02 35.11
N GLN A 79 11.69 15.13 36.08
CA GLN A 79 11.18 13.76 36.05
C GLN A 79 9.66 13.78 36.05
N GLU A 80 9.05 14.55 36.95
CA GLU A 80 7.59 14.70 37.03
C GLU A 80 7.00 15.24 35.72
N ARG A 81 7.59 16.32 35.18
CA ARG A 81 7.17 16.87 33.87
C ARG A 81 7.29 15.83 32.76
N THR A 82 8.39 15.09 32.73
CA THR A 82 8.66 14.08 31.70
C THR A 82 7.65 12.93 31.77
N GLN A 83 7.29 12.50 33.00
CA GLN A 83 6.25 11.50 33.24
C GLN A 83 4.89 11.99 32.74
N ARG A 84 4.46 13.19 33.12
CA ARG A 84 3.19 13.78 32.65
C ARG A 84 3.10 13.84 31.13
N LEU A 85 4.15 14.31 30.46
CA LEU A 85 4.19 14.34 28.99
C LEU A 85 4.21 12.93 28.37
N ALA A 86 4.87 11.97 29.02
CA ALA A 86 4.85 10.57 28.57
C ALA A 86 3.45 9.97 28.67
N GLU A 87 2.72 10.24 29.76
CA GLU A 87 1.33 9.80 29.94
C GLU A 87 0.40 10.43 28.88
N GLU A 88 0.51 11.72 28.61
CA GLU A 88 -0.26 12.39 27.56
C GLU A 88 0.04 11.80 26.18
N TYR A 89 1.32 11.56 25.89
CA TYR A 89 1.74 10.93 24.65
C TYR A 89 1.17 9.51 24.53
N ASN A 90 1.25 8.72 25.60
CA ASN A 90 0.67 7.37 25.67
C ASN A 90 -0.83 7.41 25.41
N LYS A 91 -1.59 8.29 26.09
CA LYS A 91 -3.04 8.48 25.83
C LYS A 91 -3.34 8.82 24.37
N ARG A 92 -2.53 9.67 23.72
CA ARG A 92 -2.69 10.02 22.30
C ARG A 92 -2.28 8.90 21.35
N MET A 93 -1.35 8.05 21.78
CA MET A 93 -0.93 6.85 21.05
C MET A 93 -1.98 5.76 21.18
N ASP A 94 -2.51 5.49 22.36
CA ASP A 94 -3.52 4.46 22.61
C ASP A 94 -4.80 4.73 21.83
N LYS A 95 -5.23 6.00 21.70
CA LYS A 95 -6.35 6.40 20.83
C LYS A 95 -6.13 6.09 19.34
N ARG A 96 -4.87 6.06 18.89
CA ARG A 96 -4.49 5.88 17.48
C ARG A 96 -3.98 4.48 17.17
N ARG A 97 -3.53 3.75 18.18
CA ARG A 97 -3.05 2.39 18.05
C ARG A 97 -4.25 1.47 18.00
N TYR A 98 -4.42 0.81 16.86
CA TYR A 98 -5.05 -0.51 16.84
C TYR A 98 -4.07 -1.45 17.53
N ILE A 99 -4.16 -1.58 18.87
CA ILE A 99 -3.43 -2.61 19.59
C ILE A 99 -3.99 -3.92 19.05
N LEU A 100 -3.19 -4.67 18.29
CA LEU A 100 -3.53 -6.04 17.94
C LEU A 100 -3.79 -6.78 19.26
N PRO A 101 -4.98 -7.36 19.45
CA PRO A 101 -5.20 -8.31 20.54
C PRO A 101 -4.09 -9.36 20.49
N GLU A 102 -3.72 -9.91 21.64
CA GLU A 102 -2.72 -10.97 21.67
C GLU A 102 -3.14 -12.08 20.70
N LEU A 103 -2.30 -12.32 19.70
CA LEU A 103 -2.56 -13.33 18.69
C LEU A 103 -2.61 -14.69 19.39
N ALA A 104 -3.79 -15.33 19.32
CA ALA A 104 -4.01 -16.64 19.92
C ALA A 104 -3.17 -17.71 19.23
N PHE A 105 -2.98 -18.83 19.91
CA PHE A 105 -2.42 -20.03 19.31
C PHE A 105 -3.20 -20.43 18.06
N ASP A 106 -2.49 -20.82 17.00
CA ASP A 106 -3.03 -21.24 15.71
C ASP A 106 -3.83 -20.17 14.96
N SER A 107 -3.70 -18.89 15.34
CA SER A 107 -4.29 -17.80 14.56
C SER A 107 -3.55 -17.61 13.23
N PRO A 108 -4.27 -17.47 12.10
CA PRO A 108 -3.66 -17.22 10.81
C PRO A 108 -3.18 -15.77 10.68
N VAL A 109 -1.93 -15.60 10.27
CA VAL A 109 -1.25 -14.31 10.16
C VAL A 109 -0.42 -14.26 8.88
N MET A 110 -0.39 -13.12 8.19
CA MET A 110 0.60 -12.89 7.13
C MET A 110 1.83 -12.20 7.72
N VAL A 111 3.00 -12.53 7.17
CA VAL A 111 4.28 -11.90 7.55
C VAL A 111 4.66 -10.87 6.50
N ARG A 112 5.06 -9.68 6.93
CA ARG A 112 5.59 -8.64 6.05
C ARG A 112 6.99 -9.03 5.55
N LEU A 113 7.19 -8.95 4.23
CA LEU A 113 8.50 -9.21 3.63
C LEU A 113 9.51 -8.11 4.01
N GLU A 114 10.69 -8.52 4.52
CA GLU A 114 11.76 -7.62 4.96
C GLU A 114 12.33 -6.79 3.80
N GLU A 115 12.51 -7.43 2.65
CA GLU A 115 13.01 -6.84 1.42
C GLU A 115 12.00 -5.87 0.77
N GLY A 116 10.81 -5.73 1.37
CA GLY A 116 9.72 -4.92 0.85
C GLY A 116 9.10 -5.54 -0.40
N ARG A 117 8.61 -4.68 -1.30
CA ARG A 117 8.03 -5.14 -2.58
C ARG A 117 9.12 -5.18 -3.64
N SER A 118 9.34 -6.34 -4.26
CA SER A 118 10.24 -6.47 -5.41
C SER A 118 9.74 -5.70 -6.64
N SER A 119 8.42 -5.51 -6.77
CA SER A 119 7.79 -4.68 -7.81
C SER A 119 6.52 -4.00 -7.30
N LYS A 120 6.01 -3.00 -8.02
CA LYS A 120 4.79 -2.27 -7.60
C LYS A 120 3.57 -3.17 -7.39
N LEU A 121 3.48 -4.27 -8.16
CA LEU A 121 2.41 -5.25 -8.11
C LEU A 121 2.75 -6.48 -7.25
N ALA A 122 3.99 -6.59 -6.75
CA ALA A 122 4.38 -7.70 -5.89
C ALA A 122 3.66 -7.62 -4.53
N PRO A 123 3.32 -8.77 -3.93
CA PRO A 123 2.72 -8.81 -2.60
C PRO A 123 3.68 -8.21 -1.57
N LEU A 124 3.12 -7.48 -0.59
CA LEU A 124 3.88 -6.92 0.54
C LEU A 124 3.99 -7.90 1.71
N TYR A 125 3.07 -8.86 1.76
CA TYR A 125 2.94 -9.84 2.82
C TYR A 125 2.99 -11.24 2.20
N ALA A 126 3.62 -12.18 2.89
CA ALA A 126 3.73 -13.57 2.53
C ALA A 126 2.89 -14.44 3.45
N GLY A 127 2.33 -15.50 2.85
CA GLY A 127 1.63 -16.61 3.49
C GLY A 127 0.35 -16.24 4.22
N PRO A 128 -0.54 -17.21 4.45
CA PRO A 128 -1.02 -17.47 5.79
C PRO A 128 0.02 -18.33 6.55
N TYR A 129 0.48 -17.84 7.69
CA TYR A 129 1.27 -18.57 8.67
C TYR A 129 0.46 -18.72 9.95
N PHE A 130 0.77 -19.72 10.77
CA PHE A 130 0.03 -19.97 12.01
C PHE A 130 0.92 -19.69 13.22
N VAL A 131 0.34 -19.04 14.23
CA VAL A 131 1.04 -18.70 15.47
C VAL A 131 1.24 -19.95 16.34
N VAL A 132 2.49 -20.31 16.64
CA VAL A 132 2.81 -21.46 17.50
C VAL A 132 2.93 -21.04 18.96
N LYS A 133 3.64 -19.96 19.24
CA LYS A 133 3.79 -19.44 20.61
C LYS A 133 4.32 -18.03 20.62
N ARG A 134 4.05 -17.33 21.72
CA ARG A 134 4.68 -16.05 22.05
C ARG A 134 5.86 -16.27 22.99
N THR A 135 6.98 -15.60 22.73
CA THR A 135 8.17 -15.62 23.59
C THR A 135 8.02 -14.61 24.73
N GLN A 136 8.85 -14.73 25.78
CA GLN A 136 8.82 -13.79 26.93
C GLN A 136 9.08 -12.34 26.51
N ALA A 137 9.82 -12.13 25.41
CA ALA A 137 10.10 -10.80 24.84
C ALA A 137 8.91 -10.23 24.04
N GLY A 138 7.85 -11.01 23.83
CA GLY A 138 6.66 -10.60 23.08
C GLY A 138 6.71 -10.85 21.58
N ASN A 139 7.72 -11.56 21.08
CA ASN A 139 7.79 -12.00 19.69
C ASN A 139 6.98 -13.29 19.48
N TYR A 140 6.69 -13.63 18.24
CA TYR A 140 5.94 -14.81 17.85
C TYR A 140 6.78 -15.77 17.02
N ILE A 141 6.66 -17.05 17.33
CA ILE A 141 7.17 -18.14 16.49
C ILE A 141 6.01 -18.64 15.64
N LEU A 142 6.25 -18.75 14.34
CA LEU A 142 5.26 -19.14 13.36
C LEU A 142 5.59 -20.49 12.75
N LYS A 143 4.57 -21.18 12.26
CA LYS A 143 4.68 -22.36 11.41
C LYS A 143 4.00 -22.11 10.07
N ASP A 144 4.49 -22.77 9.04
CA ASP A 144 3.88 -22.81 7.71
C ASP A 144 2.76 -23.86 7.64
N GLU A 145 2.03 -23.91 6.52
CA GLU A 145 0.97 -24.90 6.24
C GLU A 145 1.49 -26.35 6.34
N THR A 146 2.77 -26.56 6.03
CA THR A 146 3.46 -27.85 6.13
C THR A 146 3.87 -28.23 7.56
N ASN A 147 3.45 -27.46 8.57
CA ASN A 147 3.90 -27.54 9.97
C ASN A 147 5.41 -27.33 10.19
N SER A 148 6.14 -26.85 9.18
CA SER A 148 7.54 -26.44 9.36
C SER A 148 7.60 -25.13 10.14
N LEU A 149 8.43 -25.09 11.18
CA LEU A 149 8.69 -23.87 11.94
C LEU A 149 9.47 -22.87 11.09
N MET A 150 9.11 -21.60 11.20
CA MET A 150 9.88 -20.52 10.61
C MET A 150 11.21 -20.37 11.37
N HIS A 151 12.27 -20.02 10.63
CA HIS A 151 13.63 -19.93 11.14
C HIS A 151 13.87 -18.76 12.10
N ARG A 152 12.99 -17.75 12.10
CA ARG A 152 13.10 -16.50 12.84
C ARG A 152 11.85 -16.23 13.67
N GLU A 153 12.03 -15.50 14.79
CA GLU A 153 10.94 -14.92 15.57
C GLU A 153 10.48 -13.58 14.98
N TYR A 154 9.16 -13.37 14.93
CA TYR A 154 8.55 -12.19 14.33
C TYR A 154 7.97 -11.25 15.37
N THR A 155 8.14 -9.95 15.15
CA THR A 155 7.55 -8.92 16.00
C THR A 155 6.08 -8.71 15.65
N PRO A 156 5.23 -8.26 16.59
CA PRO A 156 3.82 -7.99 16.30
C PRO A 156 3.59 -6.99 15.15
N SER A 157 4.56 -6.11 14.86
CA SER A 157 4.46 -5.11 13.77
C SER A 157 4.72 -5.69 12.38
N GLU A 158 5.37 -6.86 12.31
CA GLU A 158 5.61 -7.59 11.06
C GLU A 158 4.44 -8.49 10.70
N LEU A 159 3.48 -8.68 11.62
CA LEU A 159 2.35 -9.58 11.46
C LEU A 159 1.07 -8.82 11.11
N LYS A 160 0.28 -9.42 10.22
CA LYS A 160 -1.08 -8.99 9.92
C LYS A 160 -2.03 -10.15 10.20
N PRO A 161 -2.94 -10.08 11.19
CA PRO A 161 -3.94 -11.12 11.36
C PRO A 161 -4.83 -11.18 10.13
N VAL A 162 -5.18 -12.41 9.75
CA VAL A 162 -6.12 -12.69 8.67
C VAL A 162 -7.30 -13.42 9.30
N ASN A 163 -8.52 -13.09 8.88
CA ASN A 163 -9.64 -14.00 9.05
C ASN A 163 -9.73 -14.78 7.75
N ILE A 164 -9.39 -16.07 7.81
CA ILE A 164 -9.66 -16.98 6.70
C ILE A 164 -11.12 -17.38 6.89
N ASP A 165 -12.05 -16.62 6.29
CA ASP A 165 -13.44 -17.07 6.19
C ASP A 165 -13.47 -18.20 5.15
N GLU A 166 -13.65 -19.43 5.63
CA GLU A 166 -13.79 -20.63 4.79
C GLU A 166 -14.97 -20.50 3.81
N THR A 167 -15.98 -19.69 4.15
CA THR A 167 -17.17 -19.43 3.33
C THR A 167 -16.88 -18.69 2.03
N THR A 168 -15.78 -17.93 1.93
CA THR A 168 -15.39 -17.25 0.67
C THR A 168 -14.76 -18.18 -0.37
N ILE A 169 -14.42 -19.42 0.01
CA ILE A 169 -13.87 -20.41 -0.93
C ILE A 169 -15.01 -21.16 -1.65
N GLU A 170 -16.23 -21.09 -1.14
CA GLU A 170 -17.42 -21.74 -1.71
C GLU A 170 -18.11 -20.95 -2.84
N ASP A 171 -17.54 -19.84 -3.31
CA ASP A 171 -17.96 -19.26 -4.58
C ASP A 171 -17.48 -20.18 -5.71
N GLU A 172 -18.24 -21.22 -6.01
CA GLU A 172 -17.96 -22.19 -7.07
C GLU A 172 -17.84 -21.47 -8.42
N ILE A 173 -16.60 -21.30 -8.90
CA ILE A 173 -16.32 -20.66 -10.19
C ILE A 173 -16.58 -21.68 -11.30
N PHE A 174 -17.62 -21.44 -12.11
CA PHE A 174 -17.93 -22.25 -13.30
C PHE A 174 -17.48 -21.57 -14.60
N GLU A 175 -17.00 -22.37 -15.56
CA GLU A 175 -16.61 -21.87 -16.88
C GLU A 175 -17.85 -21.73 -17.79
N VAL A 176 -17.98 -20.56 -18.43
CA VAL A 176 -19.06 -20.27 -19.37
C VAL A 176 -18.69 -20.75 -20.77
N GLU A 177 -19.48 -21.67 -21.32
CA GLU A 177 -19.33 -22.15 -22.70
C GLU A 177 -19.89 -21.11 -23.71
N ASP A 178 -21.14 -20.70 -23.51
CA ASP A 178 -21.81 -19.70 -24.36
C ASP A 178 -23.01 -19.07 -23.64
N ILE A 179 -23.52 -17.97 -24.17
CA ILE A 179 -24.80 -17.39 -23.73
C ILE A 179 -25.86 -17.75 -24.76
N ARG A 180 -26.94 -18.39 -24.31
CA ARG A 180 -28.02 -18.85 -25.19
C ARG A 180 -29.08 -17.78 -25.42
N ASP A 181 -29.41 -17.02 -24.39
CA ASP A 181 -30.46 -16.02 -24.45
C ASP A 181 -30.24 -14.85 -23.47
N HIS A 182 -31.02 -13.78 -23.61
CA HIS A 182 -31.11 -12.69 -22.66
C HIS A 182 -32.56 -12.29 -22.40
N ARG A 183 -32.85 -11.82 -21.18
CA ARG A 183 -34.15 -11.23 -20.83
C ARG A 183 -33.97 -9.95 -20.03
N TYR A 184 -34.96 -9.07 -20.10
CA TYR A 184 -35.05 -7.88 -19.27
C TYR A 184 -35.91 -8.19 -18.05
N ARG A 185 -35.40 -7.87 -16.86
CA ARG A 185 -36.16 -7.88 -15.61
C ARG A 185 -37.01 -6.60 -15.54
N ASP A 186 -37.98 -6.57 -14.64
CA ASP A 186 -38.85 -5.41 -14.39
C ASP A 186 -38.08 -4.13 -14.03
N ASP A 187 -36.85 -4.27 -13.52
CA ASP A 187 -35.95 -3.17 -13.15
C ASP A 187 -35.01 -2.70 -14.29
N ASP A 188 -35.30 -3.05 -15.56
CA ASP A 188 -34.45 -2.81 -16.74
C ASP A 188 -33.06 -3.51 -16.71
N GLU A 189 -32.79 -4.36 -15.72
CA GLU A 189 -31.59 -5.18 -15.65
C GLU A 189 -31.64 -6.35 -16.64
N ILE A 190 -30.50 -6.65 -17.29
CA ILE A 190 -30.38 -7.73 -18.27
C ILE A 190 -29.83 -8.98 -17.59
N GLU A 191 -30.57 -10.07 -17.68
CA GLU A 191 -30.11 -11.41 -17.31
C GLU A 191 -29.76 -12.22 -18.55
N TYR A 192 -28.70 -13.01 -18.47
CA TYR A 192 -28.20 -13.86 -19.55
C TYR A 192 -28.40 -15.33 -19.19
N LEU A 193 -29.00 -16.10 -20.09
CA LEU A 193 -29.11 -17.55 -19.96
C LEU A 193 -27.77 -18.18 -20.33
N VAL A 194 -27.03 -18.59 -19.33
CA VAL A 194 -25.68 -19.12 -19.48
C VAL A 194 -25.70 -20.62 -19.69
N LYS A 195 -24.93 -21.06 -20.69
CA LYS A 195 -24.58 -22.45 -20.90
C LYS A 195 -23.23 -22.74 -20.23
N TRP A 196 -23.24 -23.54 -19.18
CA TRP A 196 -22.03 -23.94 -18.46
C TRP A 196 -21.26 -25.02 -19.22
N ALA A 197 -19.94 -24.91 -19.25
CA ALA A 197 -19.06 -25.86 -19.90
C ALA A 197 -19.08 -27.20 -19.15
N GLY A 198 -19.32 -28.30 -19.87
CA GLY A 198 -19.33 -29.65 -19.31
C GLY A 198 -20.64 -30.09 -18.67
N TYR A 199 -21.64 -29.20 -18.56
CA TYR A 199 -22.95 -29.51 -18.01
C TYR A 199 -24.00 -29.70 -19.11
N SER A 200 -25.20 -30.19 -18.78
CA SER A 200 -26.29 -30.36 -19.76
C SER A 200 -27.06 -29.05 -19.99
N GLU A 201 -27.86 -28.92 -21.06
CA GLU A 201 -28.67 -27.70 -21.28
C GLU A 201 -29.78 -27.50 -20.25
N ARG A 202 -30.06 -28.54 -19.43
CA ARG A 202 -31.04 -28.48 -18.34
C ARG A 202 -30.55 -27.67 -17.16
N GLU A 203 -29.24 -27.45 -17.08
CA GLU A 203 -28.57 -26.75 -15.99
C GLU A 203 -28.22 -25.31 -16.39
N ASN A 204 -28.79 -24.82 -17.50
CA ASN A 204 -28.62 -23.44 -17.90
C ASN A 204 -29.38 -22.52 -16.94
N GLU A 205 -28.71 -21.49 -16.45
CA GLU A 205 -29.28 -20.56 -15.48
C GLU A 205 -29.18 -19.11 -15.97
N TYR A 206 -30.14 -18.29 -15.54
CA TYR A 206 -30.13 -16.86 -15.79
C TYR A 206 -29.28 -16.17 -14.73
N ILE A 207 -28.20 -15.54 -15.15
CA ILE A 207 -27.31 -14.77 -14.27
C ILE A 207 -27.20 -13.32 -14.75
N THR A 208 -26.98 -12.40 -13.80
CA THR A 208 -26.76 -10.98 -14.08
C THR A 208 -25.34 -10.74 -14.60
N ALA A 209 -25.13 -9.59 -15.25
CA ALA A 209 -23.80 -9.22 -15.78
C ALA A 209 -22.70 -9.15 -14.69
N ASP A 210 -23.09 -8.86 -13.45
CA ASP A 210 -22.18 -8.63 -12.32
C ASP A 210 -21.50 -9.91 -11.82
N LEU A 211 -22.13 -11.06 -12.07
CA LEU A 211 -21.61 -12.39 -11.72
C LEU A 211 -20.55 -12.89 -12.70
N PHE A 212 -20.33 -12.20 -13.83
CA PHE A 212 -19.28 -12.56 -14.77
C PHE A 212 -17.93 -12.00 -14.37
N SER A 213 -16.95 -12.87 -14.17
CA SER A 213 -15.54 -12.47 -13.94
C SER A 213 -14.92 -11.74 -15.14
N SER A 214 -15.42 -12.00 -16.36
CA SER A 214 -14.90 -11.43 -17.61
C SER A 214 -16.01 -10.96 -18.55
N PRO A 215 -15.86 -9.82 -19.24
CA PRO A 215 -16.86 -9.31 -20.19
C PRO A 215 -16.85 -10.05 -21.54
N ILE A 216 -15.97 -11.02 -21.75
CA ILE A 216 -15.78 -11.70 -23.04
C ILE A 216 -17.04 -12.47 -23.50
N PRO A 217 -17.70 -13.30 -22.66
CA PRO A 217 -18.89 -14.06 -23.08
C PRO A 217 -20.04 -13.13 -23.51
N ILE A 218 -20.27 -12.07 -22.74
CA ILE A 218 -21.31 -11.06 -23.02
C ILE A 218 -21.06 -10.36 -24.35
N LYS A 219 -19.81 -9.95 -24.62
CA LYS A 219 -19.45 -9.31 -25.90
C LYS A 219 -19.71 -10.24 -27.09
N LYS A 220 -19.26 -11.50 -27.01
CA LYS A 220 -19.48 -12.50 -28.05
C LYS A 220 -20.97 -12.74 -28.32
N TYR A 221 -21.79 -12.74 -27.28
CA TYR A 221 -23.23 -12.88 -27.40
C TYR A 221 -23.87 -11.73 -28.19
N TRP A 222 -23.60 -10.48 -27.82
CA TRP A 222 -24.18 -9.32 -28.51
C TRP A 222 -23.70 -9.17 -29.95
N GLU A 223 -22.47 -9.57 -30.26
CA GLU A 223 -21.98 -9.67 -31.65
C GLU A 223 -22.82 -10.68 -32.46
N LYS A 224 -23.10 -11.87 -31.90
CA LYS A 224 -23.97 -12.88 -32.53
C LYS A 224 -25.40 -12.35 -32.73
N VAL A 225 -25.97 -11.68 -31.72
CA VAL A 225 -27.32 -11.10 -31.80
C VAL A 225 -27.41 -10.04 -32.90
N LYS A 226 -26.41 -9.15 -32.99
CA LYS A 226 -26.35 -8.12 -34.04
C LYS A 226 -26.27 -8.75 -35.43
N LEU A 227 -25.38 -9.73 -35.61
CA LEU A 227 -25.23 -10.44 -36.88
C LEU A 227 -26.52 -11.15 -37.29
N ASN A 228 -27.21 -11.80 -36.36
CA ASN A 228 -28.48 -12.48 -36.62
C ASN A 228 -29.58 -11.48 -37.03
N LYS A 229 -29.66 -10.31 -36.41
CA LYS A 229 -30.60 -9.24 -36.80
C LYS A 229 -30.32 -8.73 -38.22
N GLU A 230 -29.05 -8.52 -38.57
CA GLU A 230 -28.63 -8.12 -39.91
C GLU A 230 -28.99 -9.17 -40.97
N LEU A 231 -28.74 -10.46 -40.68
CA LEU A 231 -29.12 -11.57 -41.57
C LEU A 231 -30.64 -11.68 -41.76
N GLN A 232 -31.43 -11.48 -40.70
CA GLN A 232 -32.89 -11.48 -40.81
C GLN A 232 -33.39 -10.30 -41.66
N HIS A 233 -32.82 -9.10 -41.51
CA HIS A 233 -33.16 -7.95 -42.35
C HIS A 233 -32.85 -8.22 -43.84
N GLN A 234 -31.73 -8.89 -44.13
CA GLN A 234 -31.38 -9.28 -45.51
C GLN A 234 -32.34 -10.33 -46.09
N ARG A 235 -32.87 -11.25 -45.27
CA ARG A 235 -33.83 -12.28 -45.71
C ARG A 235 -35.25 -11.72 -45.94
N HIS A 236 -35.62 -10.65 -45.24
CA HIS A 236 -36.91 -9.98 -45.39
C HIS A 236 -36.87 -8.77 -46.35
N ALA A 237 -35.73 -8.50 -46.97
CA ALA A 237 -35.63 -7.49 -48.03
C ALA A 237 -36.44 -7.95 -49.27
N PRO A 238 -37.33 -7.10 -49.81
CA PRO A 238 -38.16 -7.48 -50.96
C PRO A 238 -37.30 -7.78 -52.19
N LEU A 239 -37.66 -8.85 -52.92
CA LEU A 239 -37.04 -9.21 -54.19
C LEU A 239 -37.06 -8.01 -55.16
N PRO A 240 -35.96 -7.72 -55.87
CA PRO A 240 -35.92 -6.60 -56.80
C PRO A 240 -36.97 -6.80 -57.91
N THR A 241 -37.89 -5.85 -58.03
CA THR A 241 -38.86 -5.83 -59.13
C THR A 241 -38.13 -5.59 -60.44
N ASN A 242 -38.37 -6.47 -61.39
CA ASN A 242 -37.70 -6.53 -62.68
C ASN A 242 -38.10 -5.30 -63.54
N LYS A 243 -37.35 -4.19 -63.43
CA LYS A 243 -37.44 -3.06 -64.37
C LYS A 243 -36.38 -3.25 -65.46
N ARG A 244 -36.87 -3.38 -66.69
CA ARG A 244 -36.10 -3.56 -67.94
C ARG A 244 -34.95 -2.56 -68.03
N PRO A 245 -33.74 -2.97 -68.50
CA PRO A 245 -32.64 -2.04 -68.67
C PRO A 245 -32.82 -1.24 -69.97
N SER A 246 -32.83 0.08 -69.85
CA SER A 246 -32.58 0.97 -70.98
C SER A 246 -31.07 1.06 -71.23
N LYS A 247 -30.72 1.06 -72.52
CA LYS A 247 -29.36 1.15 -73.05
C LYS A 247 -28.73 2.51 -72.69
N GLN A 248 -27.45 2.53 -72.32
CA GLN A 248 -26.37 3.09 -73.16
C GLN A 248 -25.03 3.22 -72.41
N ALA A 249 -23.96 2.89 -73.17
CA ALA A 249 -22.62 3.50 -73.24
C ALA A 249 -21.88 3.87 -71.94
N GLY A 250 -20.60 3.58 -71.75
CA GLY A 250 -19.56 3.05 -72.60
C GLY A 250 -18.20 3.26 -71.94
N ASN A 251 -17.19 2.63 -72.53
CA ASN A 251 -15.75 2.91 -72.45
C ASN A 251 -14.89 2.44 -71.26
N LYS A 252 -13.99 1.53 -71.66
CA LYS A 252 -12.52 1.60 -71.57
C LYS A 252 -11.84 1.18 -70.27
N ARG A 253 -11.35 -0.06 -70.36
CA ARG A 253 -10.07 -0.61 -69.87
C ARG A 253 -8.95 0.42 -69.68
N LYS A 254 -8.19 0.27 -68.57
CA LYS A 254 -6.72 0.08 -68.51
C LYS A 254 -6.34 -0.34 -67.08
N ALA A 255 -5.72 -1.53 -66.94
CA ALA A 255 -4.31 -1.72 -66.55
C ALA A 255 -4.03 -1.18 -65.12
N GLY A 256 -3.73 -1.98 -64.09
CA GLY A 256 -2.89 -3.18 -64.04
C GLY A 256 -1.48 -2.75 -63.65
N THR A 257 -1.12 -2.92 -62.37
CA THR A 257 0.27 -3.17 -61.88
C THR A 257 0.23 -3.64 -60.42
N ASP A 258 0.84 -4.80 -60.21
CA ASP A 258 1.28 -5.38 -58.94
C ASP A 258 2.23 -4.46 -58.14
N HIS A 259 2.18 -4.56 -56.81
CA HIS A 259 3.39 -4.71 -55.99
C HIS A 259 3.08 -5.20 -54.55
N THR A 260 3.34 -6.49 -54.35
CA THR A 260 4.09 -7.14 -53.24
C THR A 260 4.18 -6.48 -51.86
N SER A 261 3.52 -7.15 -50.91
CA SER A 261 3.96 -7.61 -49.59
C SER A 261 5.40 -7.27 -49.10
N ARG A 262 5.49 -6.81 -47.84
CA ARG A 262 6.65 -7.02 -46.96
C ARG A 262 6.20 -7.37 -45.54
N GLU A 263 6.42 -8.63 -45.18
CA GLU A 263 6.43 -9.15 -43.81
C GLU A 263 7.65 -8.62 -43.04
N ASN A 264 7.44 -8.21 -41.80
CA ASN A 264 8.49 -7.89 -40.83
C ASN A 264 8.77 -9.11 -39.96
N THR A 265 9.95 -9.72 -40.09
CA THR A 265 10.51 -10.64 -39.09
C THR A 265 11.76 -10.03 -38.46
N ARG A 266 11.81 -10.05 -37.12
CA ARG A 266 12.90 -9.48 -36.31
C ARG A 266 13.62 -10.65 -35.61
N ARG A 267 14.92 -10.83 -35.89
CA ARG A 267 15.82 -11.77 -35.22
C ARG A 267 16.44 -11.12 -33.97
N LYS A 268 16.56 -11.90 -32.89
CA LYS A 268 17.32 -11.59 -31.68
C LYS A 268 18.82 -11.80 -31.93
N HIS A 269 19.63 -10.93 -31.33
CA HIS A 269 20.95 -11.26 -30.80
C HIS A 269 20.86 -11.12 -29.28
#